data_AF-A0A4Q6BDN0-F1
#
_entry.id   AF-A0A4Q6BDN0-F1
#
_cell.length_a   1.000
_cell.length_b   1.000
_cell.length_c   1.000
_cell.angle_alpha   90.00
_cell.angle_beta   90.00
_cell.angle_gamma   90.00
#
_symmetry.space_group_name_H-M   'P 1'
#
loop_
_entity.id
_entity.type
_entity.pdbx_description
1 polymer ?
#
loop_
_entity_poly.entity_id
_entity_poly.type
_entity_poly.pdbx_seq_one_letter_code
_entity_poly.pdbx_strand_id
1 'polypeptide(L)'
;MRWRAGASTLRCASRPTCSTAKWRARCRRTSMFRFKDGRVDFRGRWVRTERFENDRKAGRQLYGYYRNPYTDDPSIRDPKRPARRTVSNTSTFGFDGQLFTLKEDGLPYRIHPETLATLGQWDFHKGWKSETFTAHPKLDPLSGEAVAFGYEATGLASDDLYIATLSPRGRVTHGVTVKVPYVSVIHDMALTHRHVVIPFGGYTTSRERLEAGKIHWGWDKSKPSVIGVMPRDGDAKDMRWFTGPERCMMHTYNAYSDGNKVILYAPFFDSNFFPFFPNVDGAPFDGSKARSFIRKITLDLDSKSDTWQEEVLWPTPVMDLGKVDPRVMTLSNRYIFSPFADPERPFDEARAGMPRGRGASPPVSRCGSWRCPVASWPSPSSWASWRSGSA
;
A
#
# COMPACT_ATOMS: atom_id res chain seq x y z
N MET A 1 -6.32 43.68 4.17
CA MET A 1 -7.34 42.77 3.57
C MET A 1 -6.90 41.33 3.77
N ARG A 2 -7.58 40.58 4.67
CA ARG A 2 -7.30 39.16 4.93
C ARG A 2 -8.33 38.31 4.18
N TRP A 3 -7.88 37.50 3.23
CA TRP A 3 -8.70 36.54 2.53
C TRP A 3 -9.07 35.39 3.46
N ARG A 4 -10.36 35.29 3.84
CA ARG A 4 -10.95 34.09 4.45
C ARG A 4 -11.41 33.16 3.33
N ALA A 5 -10.71 32.04 3.14
CA ALA A 5 -11.23 30.93 2.35
C ALA A 5 -12.28 30.18 3.19
N GLY A 6 -13.56 30.35 2.85
CA GLY A 6 -14.65 29.60 3.46
C GLY A 6 -14.58 28.13 3.07
N ALA A 7 -14.09 27.28 3.97
CA ALA A 7 -14.32 25.85 3.88
C ALA A 7 -15.72 25.56 4.44
N SER A 8 -16.67 25.21 3.57
CA SER A 8 -17.95 24.67 3.98
C SER A 8 -17.75 23.25 4.54
N THR A 9 -17.47 23.15 5.84
CA THR A 9 -17.54 21.89 6.58
C THR A 9 -18.99 21.56 6.85
N LEU A 10 -19.54 20.52 6.20
CA LEU A 10 -20.76 19.85 6.65
C LEU A 10 -20.55 19.38 8.09
N ARG A 11 -21.35 19.93 9.02
CA ARG A 11 -21.36 19.58 10.44
C ARG A 11 -21.84 18.13 10.59
N CYS A 12 -21.01 17.26 11.17
CA CYS A 12 -21.52 16.08 11.85
C CYS A 12 -22.13 16.56 13.17
N ALA A 13 -23.46 16.55 13.27
CA ALA A 13 -24.16 16.72 14.52
C ALA A 13 -23.77 15.58 15.48
N SER A 14 -23.47 15.95 16.71
CA SER A 14 -23.17 15.13 17.86
C SER A 14 -24.21 14.03 18.11
N ARG A 15 -23.82 12.75 18.02
CA ARG A 15 -24.41 11.65 18.80
C ARG A 15 -23.36 10.58 19.14
N PRO A 16 -23.47 9.93 20.32
CA PRO A 16 -22.46 9.05 20.90
C PRO A 16 -22.54 7.62 20.34
N THR A 17 -21.45 6.87 20.49
CA THR A 17 -21.16 5.46 20.11
C THR A 17 -20.24 5.29 18.89
N CYS A 18 -18.94 5.20 19.18
CA CYS A 18 -17.88 4.94 18.19
C CYS A 18 -17.79 3.45 17.78
N SER A 19 -18.77 2.61 18.15
CA SER A 19 -18.74 1.15 17.91
C SER A 19 -19.34 0.70 16.57
N THR A 20 -19.94 1.60 15.79
CA THR A 20 -20.60 1.26 14.51
C THR A 20 -20.22 2.18 13.35
N ALA A 21 -19.06 2.85 13.42
CA ALA A 21 -18.58 3.68 12.33
C ALA A 21 -18.36 2.82 11.07
N LYS A 22 -19.33 2.86 10.16
CA LYS A 22 -19.31 2.22 8.84
C LYS A 22 -18.07 2.71 8.09
N TRP A 23 -17.00 1.92 8.07
CA TRP A 23 -15.74 2.33 7.44
C TRP A 23 -15.87 2.29 5.92
N ARG A 24 -15.48 3.40 5.29
CA ARG A 24 -15.68 3.64 3.86
C ARG A 24 -14.42 4.27 3.28
N ALA A 25 -14.02 3.80 2.11
CA ALA A 25 -13.00 4.48 1.32
C ALA A 25 -13.50 5.87 0.93
N ARG A 26 -12.59 6.84 0.84
CA ARG A 26 -12.86 8.18 0.33
C ARG A 26 -11.97 8.43 -0.88
N CYS A 27 -12.50 9.12 -1.90
CA CYS A 27 -11.67 9.75 -2.91
C CYS A 27 -10.65 10.66 -2.22
N ARG A 28 -9.47 10.85 -2.81
CA ARG A 28 -8.45 11.73 -2.27
C ARG A 28 -7.91 12.70 -3.32
N ARG A 29 -7.36 13.79 -2.79
CA ARG A 29 -6.63 14.78 -3.56
C ARG A 29 -5.15 14.37 -3.63
N THR A 30 -4.62 14.24 -4.83
CA THR A 30 -3.17 14.15 -5.05
C THR A 30 -2.55 15.51 -4.76
N SER A 31 -1.42 15.52 -4.07
CA SER A 31 -0.69 16.74 -3.69
C SER A 31 0.70 16.70 -4.31
N MET A 32 1.12 17.80 -4.91
CA MET A 32 2.44 17.99 -5.52
C MET A 32 3.13 19.19 -4.88
N PHE A 33 4.39 19.00 -4.52
CA PHE A 33 5.32 20.05 -4.12
C PHE A 33 6.45 20.09 -5.13
N ARG A 34 6.60 21.19 -5.88
CA ARG A 34 7.68 21.36 -6.86
C ARG A 34 8.76 22.23 -6.26
N PHE A 35 9.98 21.69 -6.19
CA PHE A 35 11.16 22.39 -5.68
C PHE A 35 12.00 22.88 -6.86
N LYS A 36 12.24 24.19 -6.95
CA LYS A 36 13.11 24.79 -7.98
C LYS A 36 13.70 26.09 -7.46
N ASP A 37 15.01 26.27 -7.61
CA ASP A 37 15.74 27.51 -7.27
C ASP A 37 15.42 28.03 -5.85
N GLY A 38 15.39 27.12 -4.87
CA GLY A 38 15.08 27.44 -3.47
C GLY A 38 13.60 27.75 -3.17
N ARG A 39 12.70 27.63 -4.16
CA ARG A 39 11.25 27.86 -4.00
C ARG A 39 10.46 26.54 -4.03
N VAL A 40 9.29 26.57 -3.40
CA VAL A 40 8.35 25.45 -3.36
C VAL A 40 6.97 25.90 -3.84
N ASP A 41 6.52 25.33 -4.96
CA ASP A 41 5.14 25.51 -5.44
C ASP A 41 4.27 24.34 -5.00
N PHE A 42 3.02 24.62 -4.65
CA PHE A 42 2.04 23.59 -4.26
C PHE A 42 0.89 23.50 -5.27
N ARG A 43 0.49 22.26 -5.59
CA ARG A 43 -0.72 21.98 -6.35
C ARG A 43 -1.46 20.78 -5.76
N GLY A 44 -2.78 20.82 -5.78
CA GLY A 44 -3.60 19.67 -5.42
C GLY A 44 -4.81 19.49 -6.34
N ARG A 45 -5.08 18.25 -6.76
CA ARG A 45 -6.23 17.88 -7.60
C ARG A 45 -6.85 16.57 -7.13
N TRP A 46 -8.17 16.48 -7.23
CA TRP A 46 -8.88 15.21 -7.05
C TRP A 46 -8.63 14.33 -8.26
N VAL A 47 -8.39 13.04 -8.03
CA VAL A 47 -8.41 12.05 -9.13
C VAL A 47 -9.87 11.86 -9.54
N ARG A 48 -10.18 12.15 -10.80
CA ARG A 48 -11.52 12.04 -11.38
C ARG A 48 -11.84 10.58 -11.74
N THR A 49 -11.92 9.71 -10.72
CA THR A 49 -12.32 8.32 -10.91
C THR A 49 -13.80 8.22 -11.28
N GLU A 50 -14.22 7.11 -11.88
CA GLU A 50 -15.64 6.86 -12.16
C GLU A 50 -16.51 7.03 -10.89
N ARG A 51 -16.04 6.49 -9.77
CA ARG A 51 -16.66 6.70 -8.46
C ARG A 51 -16.81 8.17 -8.10
N PHE A 52 -15.76 8.96 -8.27
CA PHE A 52 -15.82 10.39 -7.98
C PHE A 52 -16.86 11.10 -8.85
N GLU A 53 -16.90 10.81 -10.14
CA GLU A 53 -17.88 11.40 -11.07
C GLU A 53 -19.32 10.99 -10.74
N ASN A 54 -19.55 9.72 -10.41
CA ASN A 54 -20.87 9.21 -10.03
C ASN A 54 -21.38 9.86 -8.73
N ASP A 55 -20.56 9.91 -7.68
CA ASP A 55 -20.89 10.61 -6.43
C ASP A 55 -21.14 12.11 -6.68
N ARG A 56 -20.33 12.74 -7.55
CA ARG A 56 -20.46 14.16 -7.88
C ARG A 56 -21.74 14.46 -8.65
N LYS A 57 -22.09 13.63 -9.64
CA LYS A 57 -23.32 13.75 -10.45
C LYS A 57 -24.56 13.56 -9.59
N ALA A 58 -24.54 12.61 -8.65
CA ALA A 58 -25.66 12.38 -7.74
C ALA A 58 -25.77 13.42 -6.61
N GLY A 59 -24.71 14.22 -6.36
CA GLY A 59 -24.66 15.17 -5.25
C GLY A 59 -24.67 14.51 -3.86
N ARG A 60 -24.46 13.20 -3.79
CA ARG A 60 -24.50 12.38 -2.57
C ARG A 60 -23.59 11.17 -2.73
N GLN A 61 -23.34 10.49 -1.62
CA GLN A 61 -22.56 9.25 -1.63
C GLN A 61 -23.39 8.07 -2.14
N LEU A 62 -22.88 7.37 -3.14
CA LEU A 62 -23.47 6.16 -3.73
C LEU A 62 -22.76 4.87 -3.27
N TYR A 63 -21.47 4.98 -2.97
CA TYR A 63 -20.65 3.80 -2.65
C TYR A 63 -20.72 3.41 -1.17
N GLY A 64 -20.90 2.12 -0.93
CA GLY A 64 -21.09 1.43 0.34
C GLY A 64 -19.86 1.34 1.24
N TYR A 65 -19.76 0.23 1.99
CA TYR A 65 -18.60 -0.12 2.81
C TYR A 65 -17.36 -0.30 1.97
N TYR A 66 -16.20 -0.17 2.63
CA TYR A 66 -14.92 -0.37 1.98
C TYR A 66 -14.87 -1.70 1.23
N ARG A 67 -14.54 -1.59 -0.07
CA ARG A 67 -14.38 -2.69 -1.02
C ARG A 67 -15.53 -3.71 -1.08
N ASN A 68 -16.73 -3.36 -0.64
CA ASN A 68 -17.89 -4.26 -0.75
C ASN A 68 -18.94 -3.71 -1.75
N PRO A 69 -19.02 -4.23 -3.00
CA PRO A 69 -20.03 -3.88 -4.00
C PRO A 69 -21.48 -4.11 -3.57
N TYR A 70 -21.76 -5.11 -2.75
CA TYR A 70 -23.13 -5.44 -2.34
C TYR A 70 -23.76 -4.36 -1.44
N THR A 71 -22.94 -3.49 -0.86
CA THR A 71 -23.40 -2.40 0.02
C THR A 71 -23.58 -1.06 -0.71
N ASP A 72 -23.40 -1.03 -2.03
CA ASP A 72 -23.67 0.15 -2.85
C ASP A 72 -25.14 0.45 -3.00
N ASP A 73 -25.41 1.72 -3.32
CA ASP A 73 -26.69 2.15 -3.87
C ASP A 73 -27.07 1.28 -5.09
N PRO A 74 -28.31 0.76 -5.15
CA PRO A 74 -28.76 -0.09 -6.25
C PRO A 74 -28.53 0.50 -7.65
N SER A 75 -28.52 1.84 -7.80
CA SER A 75 -28.34 2.50 -9.10
C SER A 75 -26.95 2.34 -9.72
N ILE A 76 -25.92 2.02 -8.92
CA ILE A 76 -24.54 1.84 -9.41
C ILE A 76 -23.92 0.50 -9.00
N ARG A 77 -24.68 -0.34 -8.28
CA ARG A 77 -24.21 -1.61 -7.74
C ARG A 77 -23.81 -2.56 -8.87
N ASP A 78 -22.54 -2.96 -8.87
CA ASP A 78 -22.00 -3.88 -9.88
C ASP A 78 -20.94 -4.82 -9.27
N PRO A 79 -21.36 -5.91 -8.59
CA PRO A 79 -20.44 -6.86 -7.99
C PRO A 79 -19.63 -7.66 -9.02
N LYS A 80 -20.00 -7.63 -10.31
CA LYS A 80 -19.25 -8.27 -11.39
C LYS A 80 -18.07 -7.43 -11.87
N ARG A 81 -18.05 -6.12 -11.56
CA ARG A 81 -16.94 -5.21 -11.91
C ARG A 81 -16.54 -4.38 -10.69
N PRO A 82 -16.06 -5.02 -9.61
CA PRO A 82 -15.75 -4.32 -8.35
C PRO A 82 -14.67 -3.25 -8.52
N ALA A 83 -13.76 -3.41 -9.50
CA ALA A 83 -12.66 -2.49 -9.76
C ALA A 83 -13.09 -1.06 -10.15
N ARG A 84 -14.29 -0.89 -10.72
CA ARG A 84 -14.86 0.43 -11.08
C ARG A 84 -15.10 1.33 -9.86
N ARG A 85 -15.17 0.74 -8.67
CA ARG A 85 -15.37 1.45 -7.40
C ARG A 85 -14.10 2.10 -6.86
N THR A 86 -12.96 1.90 -7.51
CA THR A 86 -11.67 2.35 -6.99
C THR A 86 -11.65 3.86 -6.74
N VAL A 87 -10.94 4.24 -5.68
CA VAL A 87 -10.73 5.63 -5.28
C VAL A 87 -9.34 6.14 -5.64
N SER A 88 -8.46 5.27 -6.15
CA SER A 88 -7.10 5.61 -6.62
C SER A 88 -6.34 6.52 -5.64
N ASN A 89 -6.26 6.12 -4.36
CA ASN A 89 -5.96 7.02 -3.25
C ASN A 89 -4.78 6.62 -2.34
N THR A 90 -4.07 5.55 -2.67
CA THR A 90 -3.09 4.94 -1.74
C THR A 90 -1.67 5.44 -1.99
N SER A 91 -1.23 5.47 -3.25
CA SER A 91 0.12 5.90 -3.60
C SER A 91 0.18 6.55 -4.98
N THR A 92 1.36 7.08 -5.30
CA THR A 92 1.71 7.57 -6.63
C THR A 92 2.93 6.82 -7.15
N PHE A 93 3.00 6.59 -8.46
CA PHE A 93 4.11 5.89 -9.09
C PHE A 93 4.53 6.61 -10.37
N GLY A 94 5.79 7.01 -10.45
CA GLY A 94 6.38 7.58 -11.66
C GLY A 94 7.14 6.49 -12.42
N PHE A 95 6.73 6.21 -13.66
CA PHE A 95 7.29 5.14 -14.47
C PHE A 95 7.05 5.38 -15.96
N ASP A 96 8.05 5.09 -16.80
CA ASP A 96 8.00 5.35 -18.25
C ASP A 96 7.55 6.79 -18.61
N GLY A 97 8.00 7.79 -17.83
CA GLY A 97 7.61 9.19 -18.02
C GLY A 97 6.17 9.53 -17.66
N GLN A 98 5.39 8.56 -17.20
CA GLN A 98 4.03 8.73 -16.76
C GLN A 98 3.98 8.87 -15.24
N LEU A 99 2.92 9.53 -14.75
CA LEU A 99 2.59 9.57 -13.33
C LEU A 99 1.26 8.87 -13.11
N PHE A 100 1.24 7.90 -12.18
CA PHE A 100 0.07 7.12 -11.84
C PHE A 100 -0.37 7.40 -10.41
N THR A 101 -1.67 7.32 -10.16
CA THR A 101 -2.26 7.18 -8.82
C THR A 101 -2.80 5.76 -8.68
N LEU A 102 -2.52 5.14 -7.53
CA LEU A 102 -2.73 3.71 -7.36
C LEU A 102 -3.66 3.42 -6.17
N LYS A 103 -4.42 2.34 -6.31
CA LYS A 103 -5.13 1.67 -5.23
C LYS A 103 -5.30 0.21 -5.63
N GLU A 104 -5.00 -0.69 -4.69
CA GLU A 104 -5.02 -2.15 -4.88
C GLU A 104 -6.37 -2.78 -5.27
N ASP A 105 -7.44 -1.98 -5.39
CA ASP A 105 -8.79 -2.46 -5.72
C ASP A 105 -9.22 -2.08 -7.15
N GLY A 106 -8.28 -1.71 -8.02
CA GLY A 106 -8.55 -1.48 -9.44
C GLY A 106 -7.29 -1.09 -10.21
N LEU A 107 -7.46 -0.77 -11.49
CA LEU A 107 -6.37 -0.32 -12.35
C LEU A 107 -5.83 1.07 -11.95
N PRO A 108 -4.55 1.35 -12.25
CA PRO A 108 -3.97 2.67 -12.01
C PRO A 108 -4.68 3.74 -12.84
N TYR A 109 -4.76 4.95 -12.30
CA TYR A 109 -5.15 6.13 -13.06
C TYR A 109 -3.91 6.93 -13.44
N ARG A 110 -3.76 7.24 -14.72
CA ARG A 110 -2.73 8.15 -15.20
C ARG A 110 -3.15 9.59 -14.91
N ILE A 111 -2.21 10.40 -14.44
CA ILE A 111 -2.39 11.84 -14.23
C ILE A 111 -1.27 12.62 -14.92
N HIS A 112 -1.56 13.84 -15.37
CA HIS A 112 -0.54 14.70 -15.95
C HIS A 112 0.45 15.14 -14.85
N PRO A 113 1.77 14.99 -15.03
CA PRO A 113 2.75 15.21 -13.96
C PRO A 113 2.78 16.66 -13.46
N GLU A 114 2.57 17.63 -14.34
CA GLU A 114 2.53 19.03 -13.93
C GLU A 114 1.16 19.50 -13.42
N THR A 115 0.08 19.30 -14.19
CA THR A 115 -1.25 19.84 -13.86
C THR A 115 -2.04 18.99 -12.88
N LEU A 116 -1.63 17.73 -12.68
CA LEU A 116 -2.36 16.68 -11.96
C LEU A 116 -3.75 16.40 -12.54
N ALA A 117 -4.00 16.76 -13.81
CA ALA A 117 -5.24 16.42 -14.51
C ALA A 117 -5.33 14.91 -14.71
N THR A 118 -6.50 14.32 -14.43
CA THR A 118 -6.74 12.89 -14.66
C THR A 118 -6.84 12.59 -16.15
N LEU A 119 -6.03 11.64 -16.63
CA LEU A 119 -5.94 11.25 -18.04
C LEU A 119 -6.69 9.95 -18.35
N GLY A 120 -7.09 9.18 -17.32
CA GLY A 120 -7.86 7.95 -17.45
C GLY A 120 -7.17 6.75 -16.80
N GLN A 121 -7.84 5.60 -16.83
CA GLN A 121 -7.24 4.33 -16.39
C GLN A 121 -6.17 3.85 -17.38
N TRP A 122 -5.23 3.05 -16.89
CA TRP A 122 -4.14 2.51 -17.69
C TRP A 122 -3.98 1.01 -17.45
N ASP A 123 -3.89 0.24 -18.54
CA ASP A 123 -3.78 -1.22 -18.55
C ASP A 123 -2.45 -1.70 -19.18
N PHE A 124 -1.44 -0.80 -19.24
CA PHE A 124 -0.11 -1.10 -19.74
C PHE A 124 -0.12 -1.64 -21.17
N HIS A 125 -0.69 -0.85 -22.08
CA HIS A 125 -0.85 -1.19 -23.51
C HIS A 125 -1.68 -2.46 -23.73
N LYS A 126 -2.74 -2.64 -22.93
CA LYS A 126 -3.58 -3.86 -22.91
C LYS A 126 -2.83 -5.13 -22.51
N GLY A 127 -1.61 -5.01 -21.98
CA GLY A 127 -0.79 -6.14 -21.55
C GLY A 127 -1.14 -6.65 -20.16
N TRP A 128 -1.73 -5.81 -19.30
CA TRP A 128 -2.09 -6.19 -17.94
C TRP A 128 -3.34 -7.08 -17.91
N LYS A 129 -3.25 -8.24 -17.25
CA LYS A 129 -4.29 -9.28 -17.28
C LYS A 129 -5.16 -9.38 -16.03
N SER A 130 -4.89 -8.57 -15.00
CA SER A 130 -5.66 -8.58 -13.74
C SER A 130 -6.65 -7.42 -13.67
N GLU A 131 -7.78 -7.64 -12.99
CA GLU A 131 -8.73 -6.57 -12.66
C GLU A 131 -8.16 -5.52 -11.68
N THR A 132 -7.15 -5.91 -10.91
CA THR A 132 -6.52 -5.07 -9.88
C THR A 132 -5.06 -4.81 -10.19
N PHE A 133 -4.51 -3.75 -9.58
CA PHE A 133 -3.10 -3.41 -9.66
C PHE A 133 -2.64 -2.88 -8.30
N THR A 134 -1.50 -3.38 -7.81
CA THR A 134 -0.97 -3.05 -6.50
C THR A 134 -0.76 -1.55 -6.31
N ALA A 135 -0.95 -1.08 -5.08
CA ALA A 135 -0.55 0.27 -4.72
C ALA A 135 0.97 0.39 -4.51
N HIS A 136 1.72 -0.70 -4.50
CA HIS A 136 3.15 -0.67 -4.21
C HIS A 136 3.96 -1.46 -5.24
N PRO A 137 3.92 -1.07 -6.53
CA PRO A 137 4.85 -1.62 -7.50
C PRO A 137 6.29 -1.27 -7.09
N LYS A 138 7.23 -2.14 -7.43
CA LYS A 138 8.64 -1.97 -7.09
C LYS A 138 9.45 -1.76 -8.36
N LEU A 139 10.25 -0.69 -8.36
CA LEU A 139 11.19 -0.39 -9.44
C LEU A 139 12.54 -1.01 -9.10
N ASP A 140 13.08 -1.79 -10.01
CA ASP A 140 14.45 -2.27 -9.92
C ASP A 140 15.41 -1.16 -10.37
N PRO A 141 16.28 -0.64 -9.49
CA PRO A 141 17.21 0.41 -9.85
C PRO A 141 18.31 -0.03 -10.84
N LEU A 142 18.53 -1.34 -11.02
CA LEU A 142 19.56 -1.87 -11.91
C LEU A 142 19.06 -2.04 -13.34
N SER A 143 17.90 -2.68 -13.53
CA SER A 143 17.34 -2.92 -14.88
C SER A 143 16.42 -1.79 -15.36
N GLY A 144 15.90 -0.96 -14.45
CA GLY A 144 14.85 0.01 -14.75
C GLY A 144 13.48 -0.62 -14.99
N GLU A 145 13.35 -1.94 -14.84
CA GLU A 145 12.07 -2.63 -14.88
C GLU A 145 11.28 -2.37 -13.59
N ALA A 146 9.97 -2.48 -13.67
CA ALA A 146 9.12 -2.53 -12.49
C ALA A 146 8.46 -3.90 -12.36
N VAL A 147 8.28 -4.39 -11.14
CA VAL A 147 7.42 -5.54 -10.88
C VAL A 147 6.20 -5.05 -10.13
N ALA A 148 5.04 -5.53 -10.57
CA ALA A 148 3.75 -5.26 -9.97
C ALA A 148 2.96 -6.55 -9.82
N PHE A 149 1.88 -6.49 -9.05
CA PHE A 149 0.93 -7.58 -8.93
C PHE A 149 -0.50 -7.07 -8.82
N GLY A 150 -1.48 -7.94 -9.03
CA GLY A 150 -2.88 -7.74 -8.67
C GLY A 150 -3.36 -8.98 -7.93
N TYR A 151 -3.94 -8.81 -6.74
CA TYR A 151 -4.60 -9.89 -6.00
C TYR A 151 -6.11 -9.75 -6.11
N GLU A 152 -6.85 -10.82 -5.80
CA GLU A 152 -8.23 -10.93 -6.30
C GLU A 152 -8.27 -10.71 -7.81
N ALA A 153 -7.29 -11.29 -8.50
CA ALA A 153 -6.88 -10.85 -9.83
C ALA A 153 -7.95 -11.05 -10.90
N THR A 154 -8.83 -12.04 -10.71
CA THR A 154 -9.89 -12.47 -11.63
C THR A 154 -11.29 -12.20 -11.07
N GLY A 155 -11.38 -11.38 -10.02
CA GLY A 155 -12.64 -10.90 -9.48
C GLY A 155 -12.73 -10.97 -7.96
N LEU A 156 -13.86 -10.50 -7.45
CA LEU A 156 -14.12 -10.35 -6.02
C LEU A 156 -13.89 -11.67 -5.25
N ALA A 157 -12.99 -11.61 -4.26
CA ALA A 157 -12.58 -12.74 -3.43
C ALA A 157 -11.98 -13.94 -4.19
N SER A 158 -11.45 -13.76 -5.41
CA SER A 158 -10.69 -14.82 -6.08
C SER A 158 -9.35 -15.07 -5.38
N ASP A 159 -8.87 -16.30 -5.40
CA ASP A 159 -7.53 -16.70 -4.91
C ASP A 159 -6.43 -16.55 -5.98
N ASP A 160 -6.72 -15.88 -7.09
CA ASP A 160 -5.74 -15.55 -8.10
C ASP A 160 -4.90 -14.33 -7.71
N LEU A 161 -3.57 -14.51 -7.77
CA LEU A 161 -2.55 -13.46 -7.70
C LEU A 161 -1.83 -13.39 -9.05
N TYR A 162 -2.00 -12.30 -9.78
CA TYR A 162 -1.26 -12.03 -11.00
C TYR A 162 -0.02 -11.21 -10.69
N ILE A 163 1.16 -11.70 -11.05
CA ILE A 163 2.45 -11.02 -10.88
C ILE A 163 3.01 -10.76 -12.27
N ALA A 164 3.50 -9.55 -12.53
CA ALA A 164 4.09 -9.22 -13.82
C ALA A 164 5.26 -8.25 -13.74
N THR A 165 6.22 -8.46 -14.63
CA THR A 165 7.35 -7.58 -14.89
C THR A 165 6.97 -6.62 -16.03
N LEU A 166 7.23 -5.34 -15.80
CA LEU A 166 7.06 -4.25 -16.74
C LEU A 166 8.44 -3.79 -17.20
N SER A 167 8.67 -3.81 -18.51
CA SER A 167 9.84 -3.18 -19.13
C SER A 167 9.92 -1.70 -18.78
N PRO A 168 11.10 -1.05 -18.90
CA PRO A 168 11.25 0.39 -18.70
C PRO A 168 10.32 1.28 -19.56
N ARG A 169 9.70 0.69 -20.59
CA ARG A 169 8.73 1.31 -21.51
C ARG A 169 7.27 0.97 -21.20
N GLY A 170 6.97 0.55 -19.97
CA GLY A 170 5.59 0.32 -19.54
C GLY A 170 4.89 -0.89 -20.17
N ARG A 171 5.60 -1.78 -20.88
CA ARG A 171 5.02 -3.01 -21.45
C ARG A 171 5.25 -4.19 -20.52
N VAL A 172 4.23 -5.01 -20.34
CA VAL A 172 4.33 -6.31 -19.67
C VAL A 172 5.23 -7.24 -20.48
N THR A 173 6.33 -7.72 -19.89
CA THR A 173 7.31 -8.62 -20.54
C THR A 173 7.17 -10.06 -20.05
N HIS A 174 6.84 -10.24 -18.78
CA HIS A 174 6.54 -11.54 -18.17
C HIS A 174 5.35 -11.38 -17.23
N GLY A 175 4.46 -12.36 -17.19
CA GLY A 175 3.29 -12.31 -16.34
C GLY A 175 2.77 -13.70 -16.03
N VAL A 176 2.55 -13.96 -14.75
CA VAL A 176 2.18 -15.28 -14.21
C VAL A 176 1.03 -15.12 -13.22
N THR A 177 0.08 -16.07 -13.25
CA THR A 177 -0.97 -16.17 -12.24
C THR A 177 -0.67 -17.32 -11.30
N VAL A 178 -0.68 -17.05 -10.00
CA VAL A 178 -0.41 -17.99 -8.92
C VAL A 178 -1.63 -18.08 -8.01
N LYS A 179 -1.93 -19.28 -7.51
CA LYS A 179 -2.94 -19.47 -6.46
C LYS A 179 -2.35 -19.16 -5.09
N VAL A 180 -2.99 -18.25 -4.35
CA VAL A 180 -2.59 -17.96 -2.97
C VAL A 180 -3.11 -19.03 -2.01
N PRO A 181 -2.38 -19.37 -0.94
CA PRO A 181 -2.83 -20.35 0.06
C PRO A 181 -4.20 -20.04 0.69
N TYR A 182 -4.56 -18.76 0.77
CA TYR A 182 -5.89 -18.29 1.12
C TYR A 182 -6.05 -16.83 0.68
N VAL A 183 -7.28 -16.41 0.43
CA VAL A 183 -7.58 -15.02 0.03
C VAL A 183 -7.29 -14.07 1.18
N SER A 184 -6.38 -13.13 0.96
CA SER A 184 -6.02 -12.13 1.94
C SER A 184 -5.67 -10.79 1.32
N VAL A 185 -5.55 -9.77 2.17
CA VAL A 185 -4.88 -8.52 1.83
C VAL A 185 -3.40 -8.80 1.54
N ILE A 186 -3.02 -8.64 0.27
CA ILE A 186 -1.62 -8.55 -0.14
C ILE A 186 -1.35 -7.07 -0.43
N HIS A 187 -0.99 -6.30 0.62
CA HIS A 187 -0.91 -4.84 0.48
C HIS A 187 0.34 -4.42 -0.30
N ASP A 188 1.50 -4.98 0.05
CA ASP A 188 2.80 -4.65 -0.51
C ASP A 188 3.56 -5.95 -0.87
N MET A 189 4.63 -5.80 -1.64
CA MET A 189 5.58 -6.85 -2.01
C MET A 189 6.99 -6.43 -1.61
N ALA A 190 7.97 -7.30 -1.75
CA ALA A 190 9.37 -6.91 -1.85
C ALA A 190 10.00 -7.53 -3.08
N LEU A 191 11.13 -6.97 -3.50
CA LEU A 191 11.95 -7.52 -4.56
C LEU A 191 13.35 -7.72 -4.02
N THR A 192 13.99 -8.79 -4.50
CA THR A 192 15.44 -8.92 -4.51
C THR A 192 15.90 -8.88 -5.97
N HIS A 193 17.21 -8.84 -6.22
CA HIS A 193 17.73 -8.93 -7.58
C HIS A 193 17.29 -10.23 -8.31
N ARG A 194 16.95 -11.29 -7.58
CA ARG A 194 16.58 -12.61 -8.13
C ARG A 194 15.12 -13.02 -7.93
N HIS A 195 14.44 -12.47 -6.94
CA HIS A 195 13.16 -13.00 -6.46
C HIS A 195 12.11 -11.91 -6.26
N VAL A 196 10.86 -12.30 -6.51
CA VAL A 196 9.66 -11.64 -6.04
C VAL A 196 9.29 -12.21 -4.67
N VAL A 197 8.93 -11.34 -3.73
CA VAL A 197 8.55 -11.71 -2.35
C VAL A 197 7.16 -11.16 -2.03
N ILE A 198 6.23 -12.03 -1.65
CA ILE A 198 4.81 -11.71 -1.44
C ILE A 198 4.41 -12.05 0.00
N PRO A 199 4.50 -11.10 0.95
CA PRO A 199 4.08 -11.29 2.33
C PRO A 199 2.60 -10.95 2.53
N PHE A 200 1.87 -11.76 3.29
CA PHE A 200 0.54 -11.43 3.81
C PHE A 200 0.19 -12.21 5.08
N GLY A 201 -0.89 -11.80 5.76
CA GLY A 201 -1.34 -12.40 7.03
C GLY A 201 -2.86 -12.44 7.14
N GLY A 202 -3.40 -12.73 8.32
CA GLY A 202 -4.77 -13.18 8.57
C GLY A 202 -5.96 -12.29 8.15
N TYR A 203 -5.84 -11.28 7.29
CA TYR A 203 -6.98 -10.52 6.78
C TYR A 203 -7.76 -11.28 5.70
N THR A 204 -8.71 -12.10 6.09
CA THR A 204 -9.48 -12.94 5.17
C THR A 204 -10.77 -12.29 4.67
N THR A 205 -11.27 -12.81 3.55
CA THR A 205 -12.59 -12.49 3.00
C THR A 205 -13.23 -13.71 2.34
N SER A 206 -14.52 -13.60 2.05
CA SER A 206 -15.27 -14.57 1.26
C SER A 206 -16.46 -13.90 0.59
N ARG A 207 -17.06 -14.56 -0.40
CA ARG A 207 -18.28 -14.06 -1.05
C ARG A 207 -19.43 -13.94 -0.06
N GLU A 208 -19.62 -14.93 0.80
CA GLU A 208 -20.66 -14.97 1.82
C GLU A 208 -20.52 -13.80 2.81
N ARG A 209 -19.28 -13.47 3.21
CA ARG A 209 -19.00 -12.30 4.06
C ARG A 209 -19.47 -11.00 3.40
N LEU A 210 -19.17 -10.85 2.11
CA LEU A 210 -19.48 -9.64 1.34
C LEU A 210 -20.99 -9.51 1.09
N GLU A 211 -21.66 -10.62 0.74
CA GLU A 211 -23.12 -10.67 0.54
C GLU A 211 -23.88 -10.42 1.85
N ALA A 212 -23.34 -10.85 2.99
CA ALA A 212 -23.84 -10.49 4.31
C ALA A 212 -23.62 -9.00 4.69
N GLY A 213 -23.13 -8.17 3.77
CA GLY A 213 -22.96 -6.74 3.96
C GLY A 213 -21.84 -6.35 4.93
N LYS A 214 -20.90 -7.25 5.23
CA LYS A 214 -19.75 -6.97 6.11
C LYS A 214 -18.67 -6.17 5.33
N ILE A 215 -17.75 -5.54 6.05
CA ILE A 215 -16.53 -5.01 5.43
C ILE A 215 -15.74 -6.15 4.81
N HIS A 216 -15.07 -5.85 3.69
CA HIS A 216 -14.33 -6.83 2.90
C HIS A 216 -13.41 -7.72 3.76
N TRP A 217 -12.59 -7.12 4.61
CA TRP A 217 -11.60 -7.86 5.41
C TRP A 217 -12.07 -8.11 6.83
N GLY A 218 -11.73 -9.28 7.37
CA GLY A 218 -11.76 -9.58 8.80
C GLY A 218 -10.47 -10.28 9.20
N TRP A 219 -10.04 -10.10 10.45
CA TRP A 219 -8.83 -10.75 10.94
C TRP A 219 -9.15 -12.15 11.48
N ASP A 220 -8.54 -13.16 10.88
CA ASP A 220 -8.66 -14.57 11.24
C ASP A 220 -7.35 -15.06 11.83
N LYS A 221 -7.31 -15.19 13.16
CA LYS A 221 -6.14 -15.64 13.92
C LYS A 221 -5.79 -17.12 13.65
N SER A 222 -6.71 -17.90 13.09
CA SER A 222 -6.45 -19.29 12.72
C SER A 222 -5.62 -19.40 11.43
N LYS A 223 -5.53 -18.33 10.65
CA LYS A 223 -4.70 -18.30 9.45
C LYS A 223 -3.26 -17.96 9.80
N PRO A 224 -2.29 -18.74 9.30
CA PRO A 224 -0.90 -18.43 9.54
C PRO A 224 -0.47 -17.25 8.68
N SER A 225 0.62 -16.61 9.07
CA SER A 225 1.26 -15.61 8.22
C SER A 225 2.05 -16.31 7.12
N VAL A 226 2.04 -15.75 5.92
CA VAL A 226 2.60 -16.38 4.73
C VAL A 226 3.55 -15.43 4.03
N ILE A 227 4.67 -15.95 3.54
CA ILE A 227 5.58 -15.24 2.64
C ILE A 227 5.86 -16.13 1.44
N GLY A 228 5.38 -15.72 0.26
CA GLY A 228 5.73 -16.35 -1.00
C GLY A 228 7.07 -15.84 -1.53
N VAL A 229 7.90 -16.73 -2.05
CA VAL A 229 9.13 -16.40 -2.77
C VAL A 229 9.12 -17.10 -4.12
N MET A 230 9.34 -16.35 -5.20
CA MET A 230 9.39 -16.87 -6.56
C MET A 230 10.56 -16.22 -7.31
N PRO A 231 11.34 -16.95 -8.11
CA PRO A 231 12.28 -16.34 -9.05
C PRO A 231 11.59 -15.30 -9.93
N ARG A 232 12.27 -14.20 -10.30
CA ARG A 232 11.65 -13.11 -11.08
C ARG A 232 11.18 -13.54 -12.47
N ASP A 233 11.86 -14.51 -13.06
CA ASP A 233 11.58 -15.14 -14.34
C ASP A 233 10.84 -16.48 -14.20
N GLY A 234 10.45 -16.85 -12.98
CA GLY A 234 9.77 -18.11 -12.69
C GLY A 234 8.29 -18.12 -13.08
N ASP A 235 7.72 -19.32 -13.00
CA ASP A 235 6.29 -19.61 -13.19
C ASP A 235 5.60 -19.93 -11.85
N ALA A 236 4.29 -20.21 -11.90
CA ALA A 236 3.48 -20.51 -10.74
C ALA A 236 3.99 -21.73 -9.94
N LYS A 237 4.61 -22.70 -10.62
CA LYS A 237 5.21 -23.90 -10.00
C LYS A 237 6.47 -23.59 -9.17
N ASP A 238 7.10 -22.44 -9.43
CA ASP A 238 8.34 -22.00 -8.79
C ASP A 238 8.06 -21.12 -7.56
N MET A 239 6.79 -20.81 -7.29
CA MET A 239 6.38 -20.12 -6.06
C MET A 239 6.50 -21.08 -4.87
N ARG A 240 7.35 -20.71 -3.91
CA ARG A 240 7.49 -21.40 -2.63
C ARG A 240 6.87 -20.57 -1.52
N TRP A 241 5.98 -21.18 -0.73
CA TRP A 241 5.26 -20.53 0.36
C TRP A 241 5.87 -20.89 1.71
N PHE A 242 6.35 -19.88 2.43
CA PHE A 242 6.83 -20.03 3.81
C PHE A 242 5.73 -19.62 4.79
N THR A 243 5.63 -20.36 5.88
CA THR A 243 4.62 -20.17 6.93
C THR A 243 5.31 -19.82 8.24
N GLY A 244 4.73 -18.90 9.01
CA GLY A 244 5.29 -18.49 10.30
C GLY A 244 4.23 -18.07 11.31
N PRO A 245 4.66 -17.50 12.46
CA PRO A 245 3.75 -17.14 13.55
C PRO A 245 2.71 -16.08 13.13
N GLU A 246 1.72 -15.84 13.99
CA GLU A 246 0.75 -14.76 13.79
C GLU A 246 1.48 -13.42 13.65
N ARG A 247 1.35 -12.80 12.49
CA ARG A 247 1.98 -11.53 12.13
C ARG A 247 1.10 -10.81 11.12
N CYS A 248 1.12 -9.49 11.18
CA CYS A 248 0.55 -8.63 10.15
C CYS A 248 1.66 -7.84 9.48
N MET A 249 1.57 -7.70 8.15
CA MET A 249 2.49 -6.94 7.33
C MET A 249 1.68 -6.13 6.35
N MET A 250 2.03 -4.86 6.21
CA MET A 250 1.38 -3.96 5.26
C MET A 250 2.38 -3.39 4.29
N HIS A 251 3.51 -2.89 4.78
CA HIS A 251 4.58 -2.36 3.93
C HIS A 251 5.83 -3.19 4.06
N THR A 252 6.69 -3.12 3.04
CA THR A 252 8.06 -3.61 3.09
C THR A 252 9.03 -2.43 3.05
N TYR A 253 10.17 -2.56 3.73
CA TYR A 253 11.25 -1.60 3.58
C TYR A 253 12.12 -1.95 2.38
N ASN A 254 12.67 -3.17 2.38
CA ASN A 254 13.50 -3.69 1.31
C ASN A 254 13.66 -5.20 1.45
N ALA A 255 14.11 -5.87 0.39
CA ALA A 255 14.63 -7.21 0.47
C ALA A 255 15.88 -7.37 -0.40
N TYR A 256 16.73 -8.34 -0.10
CA TYR A 256 17.87 -8.71 -0.93
C TYR A 256 18.17 -10.21 -0.81
N SER A 257 18.93 -10.77 -1.76
CA SER A 257 19.41 -12.14 -1.65
C SER A 257 20.81 -12.19 -1.06
N ASP A 258 21.01 -13.10 -0.12
CA ASP A 258 22.27 -13.40 0.55
C ASP A 258 22.58 -14.90 0.32
N GLY A 259 23.37 -15.18 -0.72
CA GLY A 259 23.49 -16.54 -1.26
C GLY A 259 22.14 -17.09 -1.70
N ASN A 260 21.73 -18.22 -1.10
CA ASN A 260 20.42 -18.86 -1.30
C ASN A 260 19.38 -18.44 -0.25
N LYS A 261 19.62 -17.36 0.48
CA LYS A 261 18.66 -16.80 1.44
C LYS A 261 18.03 -15.54 0.88
N VAL A 262 16.76 -15.32 1.19
CA VAL A 262 16.10 -14.02 1.02
C VAL A 262 16.02 -13.34 2.38
N ILE A 263 16.55 -12.12 2.44
CA ILE A 263 16.49 -11.26 3.62
C ILE A 263 15.46 -10.18 3.35
N LEU A 264 14.42 -10.12 4.17
CA LEU A 264 13.35 -9.12 4.10
C LEU A 264 13.39 -8.23 5.34
N TYR A 265 13.39 -6.91 5.13
CA TYR A 265 13.17 -5.92 6.17
C TYR A 265 11.78 -5.31 6.04
N ALA A 266 10.99 -5.35 7.11
CA ALA A 266 9.68 -4.71 7.13
C ALA A 266 9.22 -4.39 8.56
N PRO A 267 8.29 -3.45 8.74
CA PRO A 267 7.53 -3.31 9.97
C PRO A 267 6.52 -4.45 10.05
N PHE A 268 6.74 -5.36 10.99
CA PHE A 268 5.80 -6.44 11.30
C PHE A 268 5.04 -6.10 12.57
N PHE A 269 3.75 -6.37 12.59
CA PHE A 269 2.89 -6.32 13.78
C PHE A 269 2.68 -7.73 14.33
N ASP A 270 2.38 -7.85 15.62
CA ASP A 270 2.20 -9.16 16.27
C ASP A 270 0.80 -9.76 16.06
N SER A 271 -0.17 -8.96 15.59
CA SER A 271 -1.53 -9.38 15.27
C SER A 271 -2.21 -8.31 14.41
N ASN A 272 -3.54 -8.33 14.35
CA ASN A 272 -4.38 -7.34 13.71
C ASN A 272 -3.97 -5.92 14.11
N PHE A 273 -3.52 -5.12 13.14
CA PHE A 273 -3.18 -3.72 13.38
C PHE A 273 -4.33 -2.76 13.02
N PHE A 274 -5.28 -3.19 12.17
CA PHE A 274 -6.40 -2.38 11.73
C PHE A 274 -7.64 -2.56 12.63
N PRO A 275 -7.96 -1.60 13.53
CA PRO A 275 -9.10 -1.72 14.43
C PRO A 275 -10.46 -1.73 13.71
N PHE A 276 -10.50 -1.31 12.44
CA PHE A 276 -11.71 -1.30 11.61
C PHE A 276 -11.90 -2.58 10.78
N PHE A 277 -10.94 -3.51 10.79
CA PHE A 277 -11.12 -4.87 10.29
C PHE A 277 -11.34 -5.77 11.51
N PRO A 278 -12.61 -6.15 11.82
CA PRO A 278 -12.91 -6.87 13.04
C PRO A 278 -12.33 -8.30 12.98
N ASN A 279 -12.03 -8.86 14.15
CA ASN A 279 -11.69 -10.29 14.23
C ASN A 279 -12.91 -11.12 13.83
N VAL A 280 -12.70 -12.17 13.02
CA VAL A 280 -13.81 -12.98 12.47
C VAL A 280 -14.52 -13.83 13.54
N ASP A 281 -13.81 -14.14 14.62
CA ASP A 281 -14.30 -14.84 15.82
C ASP A 281 -15.09 -13.92 16.78
N GLY A 282 -15.18 -12.62 16.49
CA GLY A 282 -15.84 -11.63 17.33
C GLY A 282 -15.01 -11.14 18.53
N ALA A 283 -13.76 -11.61 18.69
CA ALA A 283 -12.89 -11.13 19.75
C ALA A 283 -12.61 -9.62 19.61
N PRO A 284 -12.43 -8.89 20.72
CA PRO A 284 -12.11 -7.47 20.67
C PRO A 284 -10.73 -7.21 20.04
N PHE A 285 -10.54 -6.00 19.51
CA PHE A 285 -9.25 -5.54 18.99
C PHE A 285 -8.23 -5.40 20.13
N ASP A 286 -7.02 -5.94 19.92
CA ASP A 286 -5.90 -5.85 20.87
C ASP A 286 -4.87 -4.82 20.38
N GLY A 287 -4.98 -3.59 20.89
CA GLY A 287 -4.08 -2.51 20.52
C GLY A 287 -2.63 -2.71 20.97
N SER A 288 -2.35 -3.62 21.91
CA SER A 288 -0.98 -3.91 22.35
C SER A 288 -0.19 -4.67 21.28
N LYS A 289 -0.86 -5.54 20.51
CA LYS A 289 -0.30 -6.31 19.39
C LYS A 289 -0.30 -5.57 18.05
N ALA A 290 -0.93 -4.39 18.00
CA ALA A 290 -0.94 -3.50 16.85
C ALA A 290 0.31 -2.60 16.76
N ARG A 291 1.36 -2.90 17.53
CA ARG A 291 2.66 -2.21 17.48
C ARG A 291 3.56 -2.90 16.47
N SER A 292 4.17 -2.13 15.58
CA SER A 292 5.14 -2.65 14.62
C SER A 292 6.57 -2.52 15.10
N PHE A 293 7.38 -3.53 14.83
CA PHE A 293 8.82 -3.51 15.03
C PHE A 293 9.53 -3.72 13.70
N ILE A 294 10.72 -3.12 13.53
CA ILE A 294 11.58 -3.44 12.39
C ILE A 294 12.05 -4.88 12.57
N ARG A 295 11.53 -5.79 11.73
CA ARG A 295 11.96 -7.18 11.71
C ARG A 295 12.82 -7.47 10.50
N LYS A 296 13.90 -8.22 10.72
CA LYS A 296 14.64 -8.94 9.70
C LYS A 296 14.06 -10.34 9.60
N ILE A 297 13.51 -10.69 8.45
CA ILE A 297 13.06 -12.03 8.13
C ILE A 297 14.11 -12.69 7.25
N THR A 298 14.50 -13.92 7.60
CA THR A 298 15.43 -14.74 6.82
C THR A 298 14.71 -15.98 6.34
N LEU A 299 14.60 -16.09 5.01
CA LEU A 299 13.98 -17.22 4.30
C LEU A 299 15.11 -18.02 3.65
N ASP A 300 15.32 -19.24 4.10
CA ASP A 300 16.36 -20.13 3.57
C ASP A 300 15.78 -21.00 2.46
N LEU A 301 16.22 -20.77 1.21
CA LEU A 301 15.67 -21.47 0.05
C LEU A 301 16.22 -22.90 -0.10
N ASP A 302 17.31 -23.25 0.60
CA ASP A 302 17.87 -24.61 0.62
C ASP A 302 17.27 -25.45 1.77
N SER A 303 16.71 -24.80 2.78
CA SER A 303 16.02 -25.48 3.88
C SER A 303 14.85 -26.32 3.36
N LYS A 304 14.70 -27.54 3.87
CA LYS A 304 13.51 -28.38 3.64
C LYS A 304 12.29 -27.92 4.45
N SER A 305 12.47 -27.06 5.44
CA SER A 305 11.38 -26.47 6.22
C SER A 305 10.90 -25.20 5.55
N ASP A 306 9.59 -25.12 5.31
CA ASP A 306 8.90 -23.93 4.79
C ASP A 306 8.55 -22.94 5.92
N THR A 307 9.56 -22.59 6.73
CA THR A 307 9.44 -21.60 7.81
C THR A 307 10.50 -20.51 7.66
N TRP A 308 10.35 -19.40 8.39
CA TRP A 308 11.34 -18.33 8.43
C TRP A 308 11.90 -18.11 9.82
N GLN A 309 13.10 -17.54 9.86
CA GLN A 309 13.68 -16.97 11.07
C GLN A 309 13.40 -15.47 11.11
N GLU A 310 13.11 -14.94 12.28
CA GLU A 310 12.88 -13.49 12.46
C GLU A 310 13.67 -12.92 13.63
N GLU A 311 14.17 -11.70 13.44
CA GLU A 311 14.89 -10.93 14.45
C GLU A 311 14.31 -9.52 14.53
N VAL A 312 14.09 -9.01 15.74
CA VAL A 312 13.74 -7.61 15.97
C VAL A 312 15.03 -6.79 15.99
N LEU A 313 15.21 -5.94 14.98
CA LEU A 313 16.44 -5.14 14.82
C LEU A 313 16.48 -3.90 15.71
N TRP A 314 15.32 -3.42 16.14
CA TRP A 314 15.20 -2.24 16.99
C TRP A 314 14.09 -2.47 18.02
N PRO A 315 14.40 -2.44 19.33
CA PRO A 315 13.40 -2.66 20.39
C PRO A 315 12.31 -1.59 20.50
N THR A 316 12.45 -0.44 19.83
CA THR A 316 11.44 0.62 19.87
C THR A 316 10.38 0.36 18.79
N PRO A 317 9.08 0.40 19.15
CA PRO A 317 8.01 0.34 18.16
C PRO A 317 8.16 1.47 17.14
N VAL A 318 8.15 1.10 15.86
CA VAL A 318 8.14 2.04 14.76
C VAL A 318 6.71 2.23 14.27
N MET A 319 6.48 3.35 13.59
CA MET A 319 5.31 3.52 12.77
C MET A 319 5.53 2.83 11.42
N ASP A 320 4.45 2.34 10.84
CA ASP A 320 4.45 1.88 9.46
C ASP A 320 4.79 3.03 8.49
N LEU A 321 5.13 2.73 7.22
CA LEU A 321 5.48 3.67 6.14
C LEU A 321 6.94 4.15 6.06
N GLY A 322 7.89 3.43 6.65
CA GLY A 322 9.31 3.71 6.43
C GLY A 322 9.79 3.48 4.98
N LYS A 323 11.00 3.94 4.67
CA LYS A 323 11.60 3.96 3.33
C LYS A 323 13.08 3.58 3.37
N VAL A 324 13.56 3.08 2.24
CA VAL A 324 14.99 2.97 1.92
C VAL A 324 15.35 3.89 0.77
N ASP A 325 16.65 4.11 0.54
CA ASP A 325 17.11 4.79 -0.66
C ASP A 325 16.71 3.97 -1.89
N PRO A 326 15.95 4.55 -2.85
CA PRO A 326 15.47 3.80 -4.01
C PRO A 326 16.59 3.23 -4.89
N ARG A 327 17.80 3.79 -4.83
CA ARG A 327 18.96 3.33 -5.61
C ARG A 327 19.51 1.98 -5.13
N VAL A 328 19.16 1.56 -3.93
CA VAL A 328 19.58 0.26 -3.34
C VAL A 328 18.39 -0.65 -3.05
N MET A 329 17.20 -0.32 -3.58
CA MET A 329 16.08 -1.25 -3.56
C MET A 329 16.50 -2.55 -4.25
N THR A 330 16.11 -3.70 -3.71
CA THR A 330 16.50 -5.06 -4.16
C THR A 330 17.91 -5.53 -3.78
N LEU A 331 18.74 -4.60 -3.25
CA LEU A 331 20.12 -4.84 -2.85
C LEU A 331 20.28 -4.73 -1.33
N SER A 332 21.42 -5.19 -0.81
CA SER A 332 21.77 -4.97 0.59
C SER A 332 21.83 -3.48 0.89
N ASN A 333 21.18 -3.04 1.97
CA ASN A 333 21.11 -1.64 2.37
C ASN A 333 21.57 -1.46 3.82
N ARG A 334 22.25 -0.35 4.08
CA ARG A 334 22.74 0.01 5.43
C ARG A 334 21.73 0.84 6.24
N TYR A 335 20.86 1.59 5.56
CA TYR A 335 19.98 2.57 6.19
C TYR A 335 18.51 2.28 5.89
N ILE A 336 17.66 2.45 6.90
CA ILE A 336 16.20 2.46 6.83
C ILE A 336 15.74 3.74 7.53
N PHE A 337 14.87 4.51 6.88
CA PHE A 337 14.25 5.70 7.44
C PHE A 337 12.83 5.36 7.85
N SER A 338 12.54 5.31 9.15
CA SER A 338 11.21 5.01 9.65
C SER A 338 10.75 6.01 10.70
N PRO A 339 9.50 6.51 10.63
CA PRO A 339 8.94 7.28 11.73
C PRO A 339 8.74 6.37 12.94
N PHE A 340 8.89 6.93 14.14
CA PHE A 340 8.58 6.23 15.38
C PHE A 340 8.04 7.23 16.40
N ALA A 341 7.33 6.72 17.41
CA ALA A 341 6.92 7.50 18.56
C ALA A 341 7.69 6.97 19.77
N ASP A 342 8.48 7.83 20.40
CA ASP A 342 9.22 7.50 21.61
C ASP A 342 8.25 7.43 22.81
N PRO A 343 8.00 6.23 23.39
CA PRO A 343 7.03 6.07 24.46
C PRO A 343 7.48 6.70 25.79
N GLU A 344 8.77 7.00 25.95
CA GLU A 344 9.32 7.62 27.16
C GLU A 344 9.13 9.14 27.17
N ARG A 345 8.69 9.72 26.04
CA ARG A 345 8.49 11.17 25.89
C ARG A 345 7.01 11.54 25.92
N PRO A 346 6.66 12.67 26.56
CA PRO A 346 5.28 13.15 26.53
C PRO A 346 4.87 13.47 25.09
N PHE A 347 3.60 13.18 24.78
CA PHE A 347 3.01 13.55 23.51
C PHE A 347 2.85 15.08 23.43
N ASP A 348 3.46 15.69 22.41
CA ASP A 348 3.40 17.14 22.19
C ASP A 348 2.11 17.52 21.45
N GLU A 349 1.02 17.65 22.20
CA GLU A 349 -0.31 17.98 21.66
C GLU A 349 -0.32 19.30 20.88
N ALA A 350 0.46 20.29 21.31
CA ALA A 350 0.53 21.61 20.70
C ALA A 350 1.13 21.55 19.29
N ARG A 351 2.16 20.72 19.10
CA ARG A 351 2.83 20.55 17.80
C ARG A 351 2.12 19.55 16.90
N ALA A 352 1.61 18.47 17.47
CA ALA A 352 1.02 17.38 16.70
C ALA A 352 -0.45 17.64 16.30
N GLY A 353 -1.11 18.56 17.01
CA GLY A 353 -2.54 18.79 16.91
C GLY A 353 -3.34 17.65 17.57
N MET A 354 -4.54 17.98 18.08
CA MET A 354 -5.44 16.99 18.68
C MET A 354 -5.71 15.83 17.70
N PRO A 355 -5.53 14.55 18.10
CA PRO A 355 -5.92 13.40 17.30
C PRO A 355 -7.44 13.35 17.17
N ARG A 356 -8.01 14.11 16.23
CA ARG A 356 -9.43 14.05 15.89
C ARG A 356 -9.68 12.80 15.06
N GLY A 357 -9.89 11.68 15.75
CA GLY A 357 -10.52 10.46 15.25
C GLY A 357 -9.92 9.90 13.97
N ARG A 358 -8.92 9.02 14.09
CA ARG A 358 -8.61 7.98 13.10
C ARG A 358 -7.60 6.98 13.65
N GLY A 359 -7.98 5.70 13.68
CA GLY A 359 -7.12 4.56 14.03
C GLY A 359 -6.10 4.22 12.94
N ALA A 360 -5.30 5.19 12.53
CA ALA A 360 -4.08 4.97 11.76
C ALA A 360 -3.08 6.04 12.22
N SER A 361 -2.08 5.56 12.96
CA SER A 361 -0.94 6.32 13.49
C SER A 361 -1.25 7.27 14.66
N PRO A 362 -0.62 7.09 15.85
CA PRO A 362 -0.48 8.22 16.76
C PRO A 362 0.27 9.35 16.01
N PRO A 363 -0.11 10.62 16.20
CA PRO A 363 0.58 11.73 15.56
C PRO A 363 2.07 11.73 15.93
N VAL A 364 2.91 12.17 14.99
CA VAL A 364 4.37 12.23 15.18
C VAL A 364 4.72 13.24 16.28
N SER A 365 5.03 12.78 17.48
CA SER A 365 5.66 13.59 18.53
C SER A 365 7.19 13.57 18.31
N ARG A 366 7.72 14.67 17.77
CA ARG A 366 9.16 14.99 17.56
C ARG A 366 9.92 14.13 16.53
N CYS A 367 10.37 14.78 15.44
CA CYS A 367 11.72 14.53 14.94
C CYS A 367 12.71 14.89 16.06
N GLY A 368 13.35 13.90 16.67
CA GLY A 368 14.47 14.12 17.58
C GLY A 368 15.63 14.72 16.79
N SER A 369 15.88 16.02 16.94
CA SER A 369 17.09 16.67 16.50
C SER A 369 18.25 16.22 17.39
N TRP A 370 18.87 15.09 17.07
CA TRP A 370 20.30 14.97 17.29
C TRP A 370 20.97 15.75 16.17
N ARG A 371 21.75 16.79 16.54
CA ARG A 371 22.61 17.51 15.60
C ARG A 371 23.61 16.51 15.02
N CYS A 372 23.26 15.89 13.90
CA CYS A 372 24.21 15.35 12.94
C CYS A 372 24.20 16.31 11.74
N PRO A 373 25.37 16.71 11.20
CA PRO A 373 25.46 17.69 10.14
C PRO A 373 24.73 17.17 8.89
N VAL A 374 23.78 17.97 8.41
CA VAL A 374 23.26 17.98 7.03
C VAL A 374 23.10 16.58 6.39
N ALA A 375 22.01 15.87 6.72
CA ALA A 375 21.50 14.85 5.82
C ALA A 375 20.68 15.56 4.73
N SER A 376 21.38 15.91 3.65
CA SER A 376 20.80 16.24 2.37
C SER A 376 19.71 15.22 2.00
N TRP A 377 18.53 15.70 1.65
CA TRP A 377 17.67 14.99 0.71
C TRP A 377 18.54 14.59 -0.50
N PRO A 378 18.39 13.40 -1.12
CA PRO A 378 18.97 13.19 -2.42
C PRO A 378 18.51 14.34 -3.31
N SER A 379 19.47 15.13 -3.78
CA SER A 379 19.21 16.34 -4.53
C SER A 379 18.44 15.99 -5.82
N PRO A 380 17.73 16.95 -6.45
CA PRO A 380 17.06 16.72 -7.73
C PRO A 380 17.99 16.28 -8.88
N SER A 381 19.31 16.26 -8.68
CA SER A 381 20.28 15.82 -9.67
C SER A 381 20.13 14.35 -10.10
N SER A 382 19.39 13.51 -9.36
CA SER A 382 19.09 12.13 -9.78
C SER A 382 17.92 11.99 -10.77
N TRP A 383 17.23 13.10 -11.11
CA TRP A 383 16.15 13.12 -12.11
C TRP A 383 16.55 13.81 -13.43
N ALA A 384 17.81 14.26 -13.53
CA ALA A 384 18.33 14.99 -14.68
C ALA A 384 18.83 14.07 -15.80
N SER A 385 17.94 13.30 -16.41
CA SER A 385 18.09 12.82 -17.79
C SER A 385 16.74 12.62 -18.50
N TRP A 386 15.77 13.50 -18.23
CA TRP A 386 14.63 13.71 -19.11
C TRP A 386 14.88 14.95 -19.95
N ARG A 387 15.80 14.85 -20.93
CA ARG A 387 15.82 15.78 -22.06
C ARG A 387 15.07 15.13 -23.21
N SER A 388 13.97 15.79 -23.57
CA SER A 388 13.30 15.66 -24.86
C SER A 388 14.32 15.73 -25.99
N GLY A 389 14.51 14.63 -26.71
CA GLY A 389 14.96 14.71 -28.09
C GLY A 389 13.84 15.35 -28.90
N SER A 390 14.12 16.51 -29.50
CA SER A 390 13.25 17.17 -30.47
C SER A 390 14.05 17.46 -31.72
N ALA A 391 13.41 17.20 -32.85
CA ALA A 391 13.85 17.32 -34.25
C ALA A 391 14.69 16.15 -34.76
#